data_AF-A0A7X8WD76-F1
#
_entry.id   AF-A0A7X8WD76-F1
#
_cell.length_a   1.000
_cell.length_b   1.000
_cell.length_c   1.000
_cell.angle_alpha   90.00
_cell.angle_beta   90.00
_cell.angle_gamma   90.00
#
_symmetry.space_group_name_H-M   'P 1'
#
loop_
_entity.id
_entity.type
_entity.pdbx_description
1 polymer ?
#
loop_
_entity_poly.entity_id
_entity_poly.type
_entity_poly.pdbx_seq_one_letter_code
_entity_poly.pdbx_strand_id
1 'polypeptide(L)'
;EPDYLDPDLFEDIEPDDDNMITEEGLFNDEADLYEKAKQICYERKCASASYLQRRMKIGYNKAARYIEQMEDEGIVGPAQGSKPREILDYTK
;
A
#
# COMPACT_ATOMS: atom_id res chain seq x y z
N GLU A 1 -2.00 -31.35 33.02
CA GLU A 1 -1.27 -30.79 31.86
C GLU A 1 -2.13 -29.72 31.21
N PRO A 2 -1.55 -28.63 30.70
CA PRO A 2 -2.30 -27.73 29.83
C PRO A 2 -2.56 -28.43 28.49
N ASP A 3 -3.81 -28.41 28.06
CA ASP A 3 -4.29 -29.03 26.82
C ASP A 3 -3.82 -28.18 25.63
N TYR A 4 -2.89 -28.72 24.85
CA TYR A 4 -2.36 -28.03 23.68
C TYR A 4 -3.31 -28.23 22.50
N LEU A 5 -3.63 -27.12 21.84
CA LEU A 5 -4.38 -26.96 20.60
C LEU A 5 -4.47 -28.25 19.75
N ASP A 6 -5.71 -28.65 19.47
CA ASP A 6 -6.06 -29.79 18.62
C ASP A 6 -5.41 -29.64 17.22
N PRO A 7 -4.58 -30.60 16.76
CA PRO A 7 -3.91 -30.55 15.46
C PRO A 7 -4.89 -30.49 14.26
N ASP A 8 -6.15 -30.89 14.47
CA ASP A 8 -7.18 -30.90 13.42
C ASP A 8 -7.78 -29.50 13.17
N LEU A 9 -7.45 -28.47 13.97
CA LEU A 9 -7.96 -27.11 13.76
C LEU A 9 -7.41 -26.45 12.48
N PHE A 10 -6.37 -26.99 11.87
CA PHE A 10 -5.76 -26.43 10.66
C PHE A 10 -6.34 -26.99 9.35
N GLU A 11 -7.17 -28.04 9.38
CA GLU A 11 -7.63 -28.72 8.16
C GLU A 11 -8.86 -28.08 7.48
N ASP A 12 -9.62 -27.23 8.18
CA ASP A 12 -10.85 -26.60 7.65
C ASP A 12 -10.69 -25.12 7.27
N ILE A 13 -9.48 -24.66 6.95
CA ILE A 13 -9.34 -23.38 6.23
C ILE A 13 -9.60 -23.68 4.76
N GLU A 14 -10.89 -23.72 4.38
CA GLU A 14 -11.24 -23.63 2.97
C GLU A 14 -10.64 -22.32 2.44
N PRO A 15 -9.82 -22.37 1.38
CA PRO A 15 -9.42 -21.14 0.72
C PRO A 15 -10.70 -20.48 0.21
N ASP A 16 -11.09 -19.34 0.79
CA ASP A 16 -12.12 -18.49 0.21
C ASP A 16 -11.75 -18.26 -1.27
N ASP A 17 -12.53 -18.86 -2.17
CA ASP A 17 -12.31 -18.94 -3.64
C ASP A 17 -12.25 -17.55 -4.31
N ASP A 18 -12.53 -16.48 -3.56
CA ASP A 18 -12.47 -15.09 -4.00
C ASP A 18 -11.03 -14.51 -4.04
N ASN A 19 -10.02 -15.25 -3.55
CA ASN A 19 -8.65 -14.76 -3.43
C ASN A 19 -7.62 -15.64 -4.15
N MET A 20 -7.95 -16.14 -5.35
CA MET A 20 -6.98 -16.74 -6.26
C MET A 20 -6.04 -15.63 -6.80
N ILE A 21 -5.03 -15.28 -6.00
CA ILE A 21 -3.99 -14.32 -6.36
C ILE A 21 -3.14 -14.95 -7.47
N THR A 22 -3.50 -14.70 -8.72
CA THR A 22 -2.61 -14.93 -9.86
C THR A 22 -1.54 -13.85 -9.90
N GLU A 23 -0.32 -14.17 -10.36
CA GLU A 23 0.74 -13.15 -10.47
C GLU A 23 0.26 -11.96 -11.34
N GLU A 24 -0.43 -12.21 -12.46
CA GLU A 24 -0.99 -11.16 -13.32
C GLU A 24 -2.06 -10.30 -12.62
N GLY A 25 -2.92 -10.88 -11.77
CA GLY A 25 -3.88 -10.14 -10.97
C GLY A 25 -3.20 -9.22 -9.95
N LEU A 26 -2.17 -9.73 -9.28
CA LEU A 26 -1.42 -8.98 -8.28
C LEU A 26 -0.68 -7.75 -8.85
N PHE A 27 -0.16 -7.86 -10.08
CA PHE A 27 0.48 -6.73 -10.77
C PHE A 27 -0.51 -5.64 -11.16
N ASN A 28 -1.69 -6.00 -11.67
CA ASN A 28 -2.74 -5.03 -11.99
C ASN A 28 -3.26 -4.32 -10.74
N ASP A 29 -3.52 -5.07 -9.67
CA ASP A 29 -3.93 -4.50 -8.38
C ASP A 29 -2.87 -3.52 -7.84
N GLU A 30 -1.58 -3.82 -8.00
CA GLU A 30 -0.50 -2.94 -7.54
C GLU A 30 -0.42 -1.64 -8.35
N ALA A 31 -0.60 -1.70 -9.67
CA ALA A 31 -0.66 -0.52 -10.54
C ALA A 31 -1.87 0.36 -10.19
N ASP A 32 -3.05 -0.25 -10.00
CA ASP A 32 -4.27 0.45 -9.62
C ASP A 32 -4.15 1.11 -8.24
N LEU A 33 -3.49 0.44 -7.29
CA LEU A 33 -3.20 1.02 -5.98
C LEU A 33 -2.22 2.20 -6.08
N TYR A 34 -1.18 2.11 -6.92
CA TYR A 34 -0.23 3.20 -7.10
C TYR A 34 -0.90 4.46 -7.67
N GLU A 35 -1.71 4.32 -8.71
CA GLU A 35 -2.49 5.43 -9.30
C GLU A 35 -3.42 6.07 -8.26
N LYS A 36 -4.12 5.25 -7.48
CA LYS A 36 -4.97 5.73 -6.39
C LYS A 36 -4.17 6.47 -5.33
N ALA A 37 -2.96 6.02 -5.00
CA ALA A 37 -2.08 6.71 -4.06
C ALA A 37 -1.67 8.10 -4.59
N LYS A 38 -1.32 8.21 -5.87
CA LYS A 38 -1.00 9.49 -6.52
C LYS A 38 -2.16 10.46 -6.43
N GLN A 39 -3.37 10.00 -6.78
CA GLN A 39 -4.58 10.82 -6.71
C GLN A 39 -4.83 11.33 -5.28
N ILE A 40 -4.74 10.47 -4.26
CA ILE A 40 -4.92 10.85 -2.86
C ILE A 40 -3.89 11.91 -2.43
N CYS A 41 -2.64 11.73 -2.82
CA CYS A 41 -1.56 12.66 -2.51
C CYS A 41 -1.79 14.03 -3.15
N TYR A 42 -2.25 14.04 -4.41
CA TYR A 42 -2.61 15.26 -5.13
C TYR A 42 -3.79 15.99 -4.50
N GLU A 43 -4.89 15.30 -4.20
CA GLU A 43 -6.07 15.86 -3.54
C GLU A 43 -5.72 16.51 -2.21
N ARG A 44 -4.82 15.88 -1.44
CA ARG A 44 -4.39 16.37 -0.12
C ARG A 44 -3.24 17.38 -0.20
N LYS A 45 -2.61 17.58 -1.36
CA LYS A 45 -1.40 18.39 -1.58
C LYS A 45 -0.23 18.03 -0.67
N CYS A 46 -0.19 16.79 -0.16
CA CYS A 46 0.93 16.31 0.65
C CYS A 46 1.03 14.78 0.63
N ALA A 47 2.26 14.28 0.62
CA ALA A 47 2.56 12.86 0.63
C ALA A 47 3.03 12.40 2.01
N SER A 48 2.36 11.38 2.56
CA SER A 48 2.66 10.80 3.87
C SER A 48 2.34 9.31 3.90
N ALA A 49 3.34 8.49 4.23
CA ALA A 49 3.22 7.03 4.19
C ALA A 49 2.16 6.53 5.18
N SER A 50 2.16 7.08 6.40
CA SER A 50 1.17 6.74 7.44
C SER A 50 -0.25 7.20 7.09
N TYR A 51 -0.40 8.20 6.21
CA TYR A 51 -1.71 8.60 5.70
C TYR A 51 -2.20 7.62 4.62
N LEU A 52 -1.38 7.32 3.62
CA LEU A 52 -1.72 6.35 2.57
C LEU A 52 -2.02 4.97 3.16
N GLN A 53 -1.22 4.51 4.13
CA GLN A 53 -1.44 3.26 4.87
C GLN A 53 -2.88 3.15 5.39
N ARG A 54 -3.36 4.18 6.11
CA ARG A 54 -4.72 4.18 6.70
C ARG A 54 -5.81 4.37 5.65
N ARG A 55 -5.57 5.23 4.66
CA ARG A 55 -6.58 5.60 3.66
C ARG A 55 -6.84 4.47 2.66
N MET A 56 -5.80 3.70 2.33
CA MET A 56 -5.85 2.62 1.34
C MET A 56 -5.84 1.23 1.98
N LYS A 57 -5.68 1.13 3.31
CA LYS A 57 -5.59 -0.14 4.06
C LYS A 57 -4.44 -1.03 3.56
N ILE A 58 -3.32 -0.43 3.18
CA ILE A 58 -2.09 -1.12 2.76
C ILE A 58 -1.06 -1.14 3.90
N GLY A 59 -0.04 -1.98 3.79
CA GLY A 59 1.08 -2.00 4.75
C GLY A 59 1.96 -0.74 4.66
N TYR A 60 2.63 -0.39 5.76
CA TYR A 60 3.48 0.81 5.83
C TYR A 60 4.61 0.79 4.77
N ASN A 61 5.30 -0.35 4.61
CA ASN A 61 6.38 -0.48 3.64
C ASN A 61 5.91 -0.24 2.20
N LYS A 62 4.71 -0.75 1.85
CA LYS A 62 4.10 -0.50 0.54
C LYS A 62 3.79 0.98 0.34
N ALA A 63 3.19 1.62 1.35
CA ALA A 63 2.92 3.06 1.31
C ALA A 63 4.20 3.92 1.20
N ALA A 64 5.29 3.52 1.87
CA ALA A 64 6.58 4.19 1.78
C ALA A 64 7.17 4.07 0.38
N ARG A 65 7.17 2.86 -0.20
CA ARG A 65 7.64 2.62 -1.58
C ARG A 65 6.89 3.45 -2.61
N TYR A 66 5.58 3.59 -2.48
CA TYR A 66 4.81 4.46 -3.38
C TYR A 66 5.25 5.92 -3.31
N ILE A 67 5.59 6.42 -2.12
CA ILE A 67 6.06 7.80 -1.95
C ILE A 67 7.47 8.00 -2.50
N GLU A 68 8.35 7.00 -2.34
CA GLU A 68 9.68 6.99 -2.96
C GLU A 68 9.57 6.96 -4.48
N GLN A 69 8.72 6.12 -5.04
CA GLN A 69 8.48 6.07 -6.48
C GLN A 69 7.92 7.40 -7.01
N MET A 70 6.98 8.04 -6.30
CA MET A 70 6.49 9.38 -6.67
C MET A 70 7.59 10.45 -6.57
N GLU A 71 8.57 10.31 -5.69
CA GLU A 71 9.74 11.20 -5.62
C GLU A 71 10.66 10.99 -6.83
N ASP A 72 10.93 9.73 -7.20
CA ASP A 72 11.73 9.39 -8.37
C ASP A 72 11.10 9.90 -9.68
N GLU A 73 9.77 9.87 -9.78
CA GLU A 73 9.02 10.41 -10.93
C GLU A 73 8.97 11.95 -10.95
N GLY A 74 9.31 12.59 -9.82
CA GLY A 74 9.28 14.05 -9.62
C GLY A 74 7.89 14.60 -9.28
N ILE A 75 6.97 13.74 -8.85
CA ILE A 75 5.61 14.10 -8.40
C ILE A 75 5.65 14.62 -6.96
N VAL A 76 6.49 14.00 -6.13
CA VAL A 76 6.67 14.33 -4.72
C VAL A 76 8.05 14.93 -4.49
N GLY A 77 8.15 15.95 -3.65
CA GLY A 77 9.41 16.59 -3.30
C GLY A 77 10.28 15.77 -2.33
N PRO A 78 11.52 16.21 -2.08
CA PRO A 78 12.47 15.45 -1.27
C PRO A 78 12.00 15.27 0.18
N ALA A 79 12.44 14.18 0.82
CA ALA A 79 12.13 13.90 2.22
C ALA A 79 12.53 15.06 3.16
N GLN A 80 11.58 15.58 3.93
CA GLN A 80 11.78 16.64 4.92
C GLN A 80 11.75 16.08 6.36
N GLY A 81 12.53 15.03 6.62
CA GLY A 81 12.56 14.36 7.91
C GLY A 81 11.21 13.74 8.28
N SER A 82 10.63 14.14 9.41
CA SER A 82 9.33 13.64 9.90
C SER A 82 8.11 14.34 9.28
N LYS A 83 8.32 15.41 8.50
CA LYS A 83 7.24 16.16 7.88
C LYS A 83 6.74 15.46 6.61
N PRO A 84 5.45 15.59 6.28
CA PRO A 84 4.92 15.11 5.00
C PRO A 84 5.61 15.86 3.85
N ARG A 85 5.85 15.14 2.75
CA ARG A 85 6.49 15.69 1.56
C ARG A 85 5.50 16.54 0.76
N GLU A 86 5.99 17.59 0.12
CA GLU A 86 5.20 18.46 -0.74
C GLU A 86 4.96 17.80 -2.11
N ILE A 87 3.86 18.17 -2.78
CA ILE A 87 3.56 17.71 -4.14
C ILE A 87 4.08 18.77 -5.11
N LEU A 88 4.86 18.33 -6.11
CA LEU A 88 5.52 19.22 -7.08
C LEU A 88 4.76 19.32 -8.40
N ASP A 89 4.36 18.19 -8.99
CA ASP A 89 3.62 18.13 -10.26
C ASP A 89 2.76 16.87 -10.33
N TYR A 90 1.59 16.93 -10.97
CA TYR A 90 0.65 15.81 -11.15
C TYR A 90 0.41 15.48 -12.62
N THR A 91 1.15 16.11 -13.53
CA THR A 91 0.90 16.03 -14.97
C THR A 91 1.70 14.93 -15.68
N LYS A 92 2.50 14.16 -14.93
CA LYS A 92 3.33 13.06 -15.46
C LYS A 92 2.65 11.71 -15.37
#